data_AF-A0AA43ZSW1-F1
#
_entry.id   AF-A0AA43ZSW1-F1
#
_cell.length_a   1.000
_cell.length_b   1.000
_cell.length_c   1.000
_cell.angle_alpha   90.00
_cell.angle_beta   90.00
_cell.angle_gamma   90.00
#
_symmetry.space_group_name_H-M   'P 1'
#
loop_
_entity.id
_entity.type
_entity.pdbx_description
1 polymer ?
#
loop_
_entity_poly.entity_id
_entity_poly.type
_entity_poly.pdbx_seq_one_letter_code
_entity_poly.pdbx_strand_id
1 'polypeptide(L)'
;KIPFVPEIDPSKNRVVAEFDNIRIPLDYTEGIDSNASIIYQQSKDINEKAKRAKDALDVSLDELAKKEAGLAKTKAAMANKVQPTKQFWFERYKWFIAPSGRLVIAGKDAHTNDNIVKKHLKEDDLYAHADLHGAPSTIIKKGKDAPKEDLREACIYALAQSKGWVAALTDGSAYWVYTDQVSKTPQAGEFVPRGAFIIRGKRNYEYHLPMELAVGEITYENSRKVMCAPLESMKRLSNKYFVIHPGRGKAGKTAALMAKELMVPEEEVSRILPPGDAEIVRKVWPEEPQNDEL
;
A
#
# COMPACT_ATOMS: atom_id res chain seq x y z
N LYS A 1 -5.93 71.52 -25.69
CA LYS A 1 -6.02 70.60 -24.53
C LYS A 1 -7.19 71.06 -23.68
N ILE A 2 -8.17 70.19 -23.43
CA ILE A 2 -9.26 70.51 -22.53
C ILE A 2 -8.70 70.40 -21.10
N PRO A 3 -8.81 71.45 -20.27
CA PRO A 3 -8.36 71.39 -18.88
C PRO A 3 -9.00 70.20 -18.15
N PHE A 4 -8.23 69.52 -17.28
CA PHE A 4 -8.70 68.38 -16.47
C PHE A 4 -9.10 67.12 -17.25
N VAL A 5 -8.85 67.05 -18.55
CA VAL A 5 -9.18 65.88 -19.39
C VAL A 5 -7.90 65.29 -20.00
N PRO A 6 -7.30 64.26 -19.38
CA PRO A 6 -6.14 63.58 -19.92
C PRO A 6 -6.42 62.70 -21.16
N GLU A 7 -7.62 62.14 -21.30
CA GLU A 7 -7.94 61.14 -22.34
C GLU A 7 -9.39 61.25 -22.82
N ILE A 8 -9.61 61.03 -24.11
CA ILE A 8 -10.94 61.00 -24.74
C ILE A 8 -10.98 59.79 -25.68
N ASP A 9 -12.04 58.98 -25.59
CA ASP A 9 -12.38 57.91 -26.51
C ASP A 9 -13.73 58.22 -27.18
N PRO A 10 -13.71 58.88 -28.36
CA PRO A 10 -14.92 59.24 -29.08
C PRO A 10 -15.74 58.03 -29.53
N SER A 11 -15.13 56.87 -29.73
CA SER A 11 -15.81 55.66 -30.20
C SER A 11 -16.76 55.05 -29.15
N LYS A 12 -16.58 55.43 -27.88
CA LYS A 12 -17.37 54.97 -26.74
C LYS A 12 -18.04 56.12 -26.00
N ASN A 13 -18.11 57.30 -26.63
CA ASN A 13 -18.63 58.54 -26.03
C ASN A 13 -18.00 58.90 -24.67
N ARG A 14 -16.75 58.51 -24.42
CA ARG A 14 -16.13 58.56 -23.09
C ARG A 14 -15.02 59.60 -23.02
N VAL A 15 -14.98 60.32 -21.91
CA VAL A 15 -13.89 61.19 -21.50
C VAL A 15 -13.38 60.75 -20.13
N VAL A 16 -12.08 60.83 -19.89
CA VAL A 16 -11.51 60.65 -18.55
C VAL A 16 -11.22 62.03 -18.00
N ALA A 17 -11.88 62.39 -16.90
CA ALA A 17 -11.60 63.61 -16.16
C ALA A 17 -10.65 63.31 -15.00
N GLU A 18 -9.71 64.20 -14.72
CA GLU A 18 -8.73 64.06 -13.63
C GLU A 18 -8.88 65.20 -12.62
N PHE A 19 -9.26 64.85 -11.39
CA PHE A 19 -9.41 65.76 -10.26
C PHE A 19 -8.67 65.16 -9.06
N ASP A 20 -7.80 65.92 -8.39
CA ASP A 20 -7.02 65.46 -7.23
C ASP A 20 -6.32 64.09 -7.45
N ASN A 21 -5.70 63.91 -8.63
CA ASN A 21 -5.09 62.65 -9.11
C ASN A 21 -6.06 61.46 -9.25
N ILE A 22 -7.37 61.67 -9.15
CA ILE A 22 -8.40 60.65 -9.38
C ILE A 22 -8.90 60.79 -10.81
N ARG A 23 -8.78 59.69 -11.57
CA ARG A 23 -9.26 59.60 -12.95
C ARG A 23 -10.65 58.99 -12.98
N ILE A 24 -11.63 59.79 -13.41
CA ILE A 24 -13.03 59.42 -13.45
C ILE A 24 -13.48 59.37 -14.91
N PRO A 25 -13.91 58.21 -15.41
CA PRO A 25 -14.51 58.12 -16.72
C PRO A 25 -15.94 58.65 -16.72
N LEU A 26 -16.25 59.54 -17.65
CA LEU A 26 -17.56 60.15 -17.84
C LEU A 26 -17.98 59.99 -19.31
N ASP A 27 -19.27 59.84 -19.54
CA ASP A 27 -19.86 59.96 -20.87
C ASP A 27 -20.16 61.44 -21.14
N TYR A 28 -19.56 62.01 -22.19
CA TYR A 28 -19.72 63.44 -22.51
C TYR A 28 -21.05 63.76 -23.22
N THR A 29 -21.81 62.74 -23.60
CA THR A 29 -23.18 62.89 -24.18
C THR A 29 -24.26 62.94 -23.10
N GLU A 30 -23.90 62.63 -21.86
CA GLU A 30 -24.79 62.59 -20.70
C GLU A 30 -24.53 63.76 -19.72
N GLY A 31 -25.56 64.11 -18.95
CA GLY A 31 -25.45 65.13 -17.90
C GLY A 31 -24.57 64.66 -16.72
N ILE A 32 -24.16 65.61 -15.87
CA ILE A 32 -23.31 65.32 -14.70
C ILE A 32 -24.01 64.39 -13.70
N ASP A 33 -25.31 64.60 -13.48
CA ASP A 33 -26.14 63.80 -12.57
C ASP A 33 -26.32 62.37 -13.10
N SER A 34 -26.46 62.22 -14.43
CA SER A 34 -26.56 60.93 -15.12
C SER A 34 -25.27 60.13 -14.96
N ASN A 35 -24.12 60.75 -15.21
CA ASN A 35 -22.81 60.14 -14.97
C ASN A 35 -22.58 59.74 -13.50
N ALA A 36 -22.94 60.60 -12.55
CA ALA A 36 -22.83 60.30 -11.13
C ALA A 36 -23.71 59.11 -10.74
N SER A 37 -24.94 59.05 -11.27
CA SER A 37 -25.86 57.94 -11.06
C SER A 37 -25.33 56.61 -11.63
N ILE A 38 -24.75 56.62 -12.84
CA ILE A 38 -24.15 55.44 -13.47
C ILE A 38 -22.99 54.90 -12.63
N ILE A 39 -22.06 55.75 -12.21
CA ILE A 39 -20.91 55.35 -11.39
C ILE A 39 -21.38 54.79 -10.03
N TYR A 40 -22.37 55.43 -9.41
CA TYR A 40 -22.95 54.97 -8.16
C TYR A 40 -23.61 53.59 -8.32
N GLN A 41 -24.40 53.40 -9.38
CA GLN A 41 -25.05 52.13 -9.67
C GLN A 41 -24.03 51.01 -9.96
N GLN A 42 -22.97 51.30 -10.72
CA GLN A 42 -21.87 50.36 -10.95
C GLN A 42 -21.16 49.96 -9.65
N SER A 43 -20.89 50.93 -8.77
CA SER A 43 -20.31 50.67 -7.45
C SER A 43 -21.21 49.76 -6.61
N LYS A 44 -22.52 50.02 -6.60
CA LYS A 44 -23.51 49.20 -5.92
C LYS A 44 -23.53 47.77 -6.45
N ASP A 45 -23.58 47.59 -7.77
CA ASP A 45 -23.60 46.27 -8.41
C ASP A 45 -22.32 45.46 -8.12
N ILE A 46 -21.15 46.11 -8.16
CA ILE A 46 -19.86 45.48 -7.83
C ILE A 46 -19.84 45.06 -6.35
N ASN A 47 -20.30 45.93 -5.45
CA ASN A 47 -20.37 45.62 -4.02
C ASN A 47 -21.35 44.48 -3.73
N GLU A 48 -22.50 44.43 -4.41
CA GLU A 48 -23.44 43.31 -4.29
C GLU A 48 -22.84 42.00 -4.81
N LYS A 49 -22.14 42.03 -5.96
CA LYS A 49 -21.43 40.85 -6.50
C LYS A 49 -20.32 40.38 -5.56
N ALA A 50 -19.54 41.30 -5.01
CA ALA A 50 -18.48 41.00 -4.04
C ALA A 50 -19.05 40.37 -2.76
N LYS A 51 -20.16 40.91 -2.25
CA LYS A 51 -20.87 40.35 -1.10
C LYS A 51 -21.35 38.92 -1.38
N ARG A 52 -22.05 38.70 -2.51
CA ARG A 52 -22.52 37.35 -2.89
C ARG A 52 -21.37 36.36 -3.05
N ALA A 53 -20.25 36.78 -3.65
CA ALA A 53 -19.06 35.94 -3.79
C ALA A 53 -18.45 35.58 -2.43
N LYS A 54 -18.42 36.52 -1.48
CA LYS A 54 -17.97 36.27 -0.11
C LYS A 54 -18.90 35.31 0.63
N ASP A 55 -20.21 35.52 0.55
CA ASP A 55 -21.20 34.65 1.18
C ASP A 55 -21.09 33.21 0.63
N ALA A 56 -20.90 33.05 -0.69
CA ALA A 56 -20.68 31.73 -1.31
C ALA A 56 -19.35 31.07 -0.87
N LEU A 57 -18.29 31.87 -0.68
CA LEU A 57 -17.03 31.38 -0.15
C LEU A 57 -17.17 30.90 1.29
N ASP A 58 -17.87 31.66 2.14
CA ASP A 58 -18.09 31.31 3.54
C ASP A 58 -18.90 30.00 3.66
N VAL A 59 -19.94 29.82 2.82
CA VAL A 59 -20.68 28.54 2.73
C VAL A 59 -19.76 27.40 2.31
N SER A 60 -18.92 27.61 1.28
CA SER A 60 -17.99 26.58 0.79
C SER A 60 -16.96 26.18 1.84
N LEU A 61 -16.45 27.15 2.62
CA LEU A 61 -15.51 26.91 3.72
C LEU A 61 -16.16 26.13 4.87
N ASP A 62 -17.42 26.44 5.22
CA ASP A 62 -18.16 25.70 6.24
C ASP A 62 -18.47 24.25 5.80
N GLU A 63 -18.84 24.05 4.53
CA GLU A 63 -18.99 22.71 3.96
C GLU A 63 -17.67 21.92 3.96
N LEU A 64 -16.56 22.57 3.64
CA LEU A 64 -15.23 21.96 3.68
C LEU A 64 -14.87 21.54 5.11
N ALA A 65 -15.06 22.44 6.09
CA ALA A 65 -14.80 22.15 7.49
C ALA A 65 -15.65 20.97 8.02
N LYS A 66 -16.93 20.91 7.63
CA LYS A 66 -17.82 19.77 7.95
C LYS A 66 -17.32 18.46 7.33
N LYS A 67 -16.89 18.47 6.07
CA LYS A 67 -16.31 17.30 5.39
C LYS A 67 -15.00 16.85 6.05
N GLU A 68 -14.11 17.78 6.38
CA GLU A 68 -12.84 17.48 7.07
C GLU A 68 -13.08 16.92 8.47
N ALA A 69 -14.01 17.49 9.24
CA ALA A 69 -14.39 16.98 10.55
C ALA A 69 -15.04 15.59 10.45
N GLY A 70 -15.88 15.34 9.44
CA GLY A 70 -16.44 14.03 9.14
C GLY A 70 -15.35 12.99 8.83
N LEU A 71 -14.40 13.34 7.95
CA LEU A 71 -13.25 12.50 7.63
C LEU A 71 -12.37 12.23 8.86
N ALA A 72 -12.11 13.23 9.69
CA ALA A 72 -11.33 13.10 10.92
C ALA A 72 -12.02 12.18 11.93
N LYS A 73 -13.34 12.33 12.14
CA LYS A 73 -14.14 11.42 12.98
C LYS A 73 -14.12 9.99 12.45
N THR A 74 -14.23 9.81 11.14
CA THR A 74 -14.19 8.48 10.51
C THR A 74 -12.81 7.84 10.64
N LYS A 75 -11.73 8.61 10.43
CA LYS A 75 -10.35 8.17 10.66
C LYS A 75 -10.09 7.82 12.13
N ALA A 76 -10.58 8.61 13.08
CA ALA A 76 -10.45 8.34 14.51
C ALA A 76 -11.24 7.08 14.94
N ALA A 77 -12.45 6.90 14.42
CA ALA A 77 -13.25 5.71 14.65
C ALA A 77 -12.62 4.45 14.03
N MET A 78 -12.02 4.56 12.84
CA MET A 78 -11.22 3.49 12.24
C MET A 78 -9.96 3.19 13.05
N ALA A 79 -9.24 4.22 13.51
CA ALA A 79 -8.04 4.05 14.34
C ALA A 79 -8.34 3.30 15.66
N ASN A 80 -9.50 3.53 16.28
CA ASN A 80 -9.93 2.78 17.47
C ASN A 80 -10.31 1.31 17.17
N LYS A 81 -10.67 0.98 15.92
CA LYS A 81 -10.96 -0.41 15.47
C LYS A 81 -9.71 -1.14 14.96
N VAL A 82 -8.71 -0.41 14.48
CA VAL A 82 -7.43 -0.95 14.01
C VAL A 82 -6.57 -1.26 15.24
N GLN A 83 -6.65 -2.50 15.72
CA GLN A 83 -5.79 -2.95 16.81
C GLN A 83 -4.61 -3.76 16.27
N PRO A 84 -3.37 -3.46 16.70
CA PRO A 84 -2.22 -4.27 16.36
C PRO A 84 -2.42 -5.68 16.93
N THR A 85 -2.08 -6.67 16.13
CA THR A 85 -2.26 -8.06 16.55
C THR A 85 -1.16 -8.51 17.52
N LYS A 86 -1.40 -9.60 18.28
CA LYS A 86 -0.43 -10.14 19.25
C LYS A 86 0.91 -10.44 18.57
N GLN A 87 2.02 -10.00 19.16
CA GLN A 87 3.36 -10.23 18.60
C GLN A 87 3.95 -11.58 19.01
N PHE A 88 4.35 -12.36 18.02
CA PHE A 88 5.10 -13.59 18.14
C PHE A 88 6.57 -13.40 17.75
N TRP A 89 7.45 -14.25 18.29
CA TRP A 89 8.90 -14.12 18.08
C TRP A 89 9.30 -14.21 16.60
N PHE A 90 8.56 -14.98 15.79
CA PHE A 90 8.83 -15.23 14.38
C PHE A 90 8.48 -14.07 13.47
N GLU A 91 7.71 -13.07 13.92
CA GLU A 91 7.29 -11.91 13.12
C GLU A 91 8.43 -10.95 12.79
N ARG A 92 9.57 -11.11 13.47
CA ARG A 92 10.82 -10.48 13.04
C ARG A 92 11.25 -10.95 11.65
N TYR A 93 10.79 -12.12 11.21
CA TYR A 93 11.03 -12.74 9.90
C TYR A 93 9.75 -12.69 9.04
N LYS A 94 9.86 -13.04 7.76
CA LYS A 94 8.68 -13.41 6.97
C LYS A 94 8.25 -14.80 7.42
N TRP A 95 6.96 -15.07 7.45
CA TRP A 95 6.46 -16.33 8.00
C TRP A 95 5.10 -16.67 7.43
N PHE A 96 4.78 -17.96 7.47
CA PHE A 96 3.42 -18.45 7.30
C PHE A 96 3.24 -19.78 8.03
N ILE A 97 2.00 -20.21 8.17
CA ILE A 97 1.62 -21.54 8.65
C ILE A 97 1.23 -22.38 7.45
N ALA A 98 1.95 -23.47 7.22
CA ALA A 98 1.70 -24.42 6.15
C ALA A 98 0.41 -25.21 6.40
N PRO A 99 -0.14 -25.91 5.39
CA PRO A 99 -1.41 -26.63 5.47
C PRO A 99 -1.54 -27.58 6.67
N SER A 100 -0.45 -28.26 7.04
CA SER A 100 -0.44 -29.17 8.18
C SER A 100 -0.30 -28.49 9.55
N GLY A 101 -0.29 -27.16 9.62
CA GLY A 101 -0.10 -26.38 10.85
C GLY A 101 1.36 -26.10 11.20
N ARG A 102 2.31 -26.43 10.32
CA ARG A 102 3.75 -26.19 10.55
C ARG A 102 4.13 -24.74 10.31
N LEU A 103 4.97 -24.19 11.18
CA LEU A 103 5.54 -22.87 11.00
C LEU A 103 6.65 -22.90 9.94
N VAL A 104 6.55 -22.01 8.96
CA VAL A 104 7.61 -21.72 7.99
C VAL A 104 8.08 -20.29 8.20
N ILE A 105 9.40 -20.09 8.27
CA ILE A 105 10.01 -18.76 8.42
C ILE A 105 11.02 -18.49 7.30
N ALA A 106 11.10 -17.24 6.85
CA ALA A 106 12.01 -16.81 5.80
C ALA A 106 12.64 -15.45 6.13
N GLY A 107 13.90 -15.24 5.73
CA GLY A 107 14.56 -13.96 5.98
C GLY A 107 13.95 -12.83 5.16
N LYS A 108 14.08 -11.60 5.66
CA LYS A 108 13.64 -10.36 4.99
C LYS A 108 14.76 -9.74 4.15
N ASP A 109 16.00 -10.00 4.53
CA ASP A 109 17.23 -9.43 3.99
C ASP A 109 18.43 -10.35 4.29
N ALA A 110 19.62 -9.97 3.82
CA ALA A 110 20.84 -10.74 4.04
C ALA A 110 21.21 -10.94 5.53
N HIS A 111 20.86 -9.97 6.40
CA HIS A 111 21.15 -10.05 7.82
C HIS A 111 20.24 -11.06 8.52
N THR A 112 18.96 -11.00 8.22
CA THR A 112 17.93 -11.90 8.75
C THR A 112 18.06 -13.31 8.17
N ASN A 113 18.45 -13.48 6.90
CA ASN A 113 18.83 -14.77 6.31
C ASN A 113 19.92 -15.47 7.13
N ASP A 114 20.99 -14.73 7.46
CA ASP A 114 22.04 -15.23 8.34
C ASP A 114 21.52 -15.64 9.72
N ASN A 115 20.69 -14.79 10.31
CA ASN A 115 20.18 -15.02 11.66
C ASN A 115 19.25 -16.24 11.72
N ILE A 116 18.36 -16.43 10.74
CA ILE A 116 17.46 -17.60 10.76
C ILE A 116 18.22 -18.91 10.62
N VAL A 117 19.19 -18.99 9.71
CA VAL A 117 19.94 -20.24 9.53
C VAL A 117 20.80 -20.53 10.75
N LYS A 118 21.47 -19.52 11.31
CA LYS A 118 22.32 -19.71 12.49
C LYS A 118 21.55 -20.01 13.78
N LYS A 119 20.38 -19.41 13.99
CA LYS A 119 19.65 -19.49 15.27
C LYS A 119 18.47 -20.45 15.25
N HIS A 120 17.90 -20.73 14.07
CA HIS A 120 16.60 -21.39 13.97
C HIS A 120 16.57 -22.63 13.06
N LEU A 121 17.58 -22.86 12.22
CA LEU A 121 17.73 -24.11 11.46
C LEU A 121 18.33 -25.18 12.37
N LYS A 122 17.49 -26.13 12.80
CA LYS A 122 17.86 -27.27 13.63
C LYS A 122 17.86 -28.56 12.82
N GLU A 123 18.31 -29.65 13.43
CA GLU A 123 18.44 -30.95 12.79
C GLU A 123 17.12 -31.48 12.20
N ASP A 124 15.97 -31.26 12.87
CA ASP A 124 14.66 -31.75 12.40
C ASP A 124 13.97 -30.84 11.37
N ASP A 125 14.57 -29.69 11.08
CA ASP A 125 14.04 -28.75 10.12
C ASP A 125 14.51 -29.07 8.69
N LEU A 126 13.85 -28.45 7.72
CA LEU A 126 14.33 -28.44 6.33
C LEU A 126 14.57 -27.01 5.87
N TYR A 127 15.53 -26.85 4.98
CA TYR A 127 15.87 -25.59 4.34
C TYR A 127 15.33 -25.57 2.92
N ALA A 128 14.58 -24.52 2.57
CA ALA A 128 14.05 -24.27 1.23
C ALA A 128 14.62 -22.97 0.65
N HIS A 129 14.84 -22.96 -0.67
CA HIS A 129 15.36 -21.81 -1.40
C HIS A 129 14.96 -21.91 -2.88
N ALA A 130 14.67 -20.79 -3.52
CA ALA A 130 14.43 -20.75 -4.96
C ALA A 130 15.73 -20.62 -5.74
N ASP A 131 15.82 -21.18 -6.94
CA ASP A 131 17.03 -21.05 -7.78
C ASP A 131 17.07 -19.68 -8.51
N LEU A 132 16.80 -18.62 -7.75
CA LEU A 132 16.72 -17.24 -8.21
C LEU A 132 17.46 -16.33 -7.24
N HIS A 133 18.08 -15.29 -7.79
CA HIS A 133 18.73 -14.27 -6.98
C HIS A 133 17.75 -13.57 -6.04
N GLY A 134 18.21 -13.29 -4.82
CA GLY A 134 17.41 -12.61 -3.81
C GLY A 134 16.27 -13.45 -3.22
N ALA A 135 16.21 -14.75 -3.50
CA ALA A 135 15.37 -15.65 -2.74
C ALA A 135 15.79 -15.67 -1.26
N PRO A 136 14.83 -15.70 -0.33
CA PRO A 136 15.16 -15.78 1.08
C PRO A 136 15.60 -17.18 1.46
N SER A 137 16.50 -17.26 2.44
CA SER A 137 16.66 -18.49 3.20
C SER A 137 15.32 -18.81 3.85
N THR A 138 14.75 -19.99 3.60
CA THR A 138 13.45 -20.40 4.14
C THR A 138 13.60 -21.67 4.96
N ILE A 139 12.97 -21.75 6.13
CA ILE A 139 13.08 -22.88 7.06
C ILE A 139 11.69 -23.40 7.35
N ILE A 140 11.50 -24.70 7.13
CA ILE A 140 10.29 -25.43 7.49
C ILE A 140 10.54 -26.08 8.86
N LYS A 141 9.82 -25.64 9.90
CA LYS A 141 9.99 -26.19 11.25
C LYS A 141 9.45 -27.62 11.33
N LYS A 142 10.25 -28.55 11.90
CA LYS A 142 9.95 -29.99 11.89
C LYS A 142 9.67 -30.50 10.46
N GLY A 143 10.51 -30.06 9.53
CA GLY A 143 10.38 -30.29 8.09
C GLY A 143 10.62 -31.73 7.67
N LYS A 144 11.45 -32.50 8.40
CA LYS A 144 11.70 -33.91 8.08
C LYS A 144 10.42 -34.76 8.06
N ASP A 145 9.44 -34.41 8.89
CA ASP A 145 8.14 -35.06 8.98
C ASP A 145 7.03 -34.34 8.19
N ALA A 146 7.38 -33.31 7.41
CA ALA A 146 6.40 -32.50 6.70
C ALA A 146 5.81 -33.26 5.50
N PRO A 147 4.49 -33.18 5.27
CA PRO A 147 3.89 -33.73 4.07
C PRO A 147 4.40 -32.99 2.83
N LYS A 148 4.33 -33.64 1.65
CA LYS A 148 4.76 -33.04 0.38
C LYS A 148 4.09 -31.69 0.08
N GLU A 149 2.83 -31.53 0.51
CA GLU A 149 2.07 -30.29 0.37
C GLU A 149 2.78 -29.11 1.07
N ASP A 150 3.24 -29.29 2.31
CA ASP A 150 3.96 -28.27 3.06
C ASP A 150 5.32 -27.92 2.42
N LEU A 151 6.03 -28.93 1.89
CA LEU A 151 7.30 -28.73 1.21
C LEU A 151 7.12 -27.90 -0.06
N ARG A 152 6.06 -28.20 -0.83
CA ARG A 152 5.69 -27.44 -2.03
C ARG A 152 5.27 -26.02 -1.69
N GLU A 153 4.45 -25.81 -0.67
CA GLU A 153 4.03 -24.48 -0.21
C GLU A 153 5.23 -23.64 0.26
N ALA A 154 6.18 -24.24 1.00
CA ALA A 154 7.41 -23.55 1.39
C ALA A 154 8.28 -23.16 0.19
N CYS A 155 8.33 -24.01 -0.84
CA CYS A 155 9.02 -23.72 -2.10
C CYS A 155 8.33 -22.58 -2.88
N ILE A 156 7.00 -22.58 -2.98
CA ILE A 156 6.22 -21.47 -3.55
C ILE A 156 6.51 -20.17 -2.81
N TYR A 157 6.50 -20.22 -1.46
CA TYR A 157 6.78 -19.06 -0.65
C TYR A 157 8.19 -18.51 -0.87
N ALA A 158 9.21 -19.38 -0.88
CA ALA A 158 10.59 -18.97 -1.15
C ALA A 158 10.73 -18.34 -2.55
N LEU A 159 10.04 -18.90 -3.55
CA LEU A 159 10.02 -18.37 -4.91
C LEU A 159 9.34 -16.98 -4.96
N ALA A 160 8.16 -16.85 -4.39
CA ALA A 160 7.38 -15.62 -4.40
C ALA A 160 7.99 -14.50 -3.56
N GLN A 161 8.84 -14.82 -2.59
CA GLN A 161 9.58 -13.84 -1.80
C GLN A 161 10.94 -13.46 -2.41
N SER A 162 11.25 -13.92 -3.63
CA SER A 162 12.50 -13.65 -4.35
C SER A 162 12.39 -12.49 -5.35
N LYS A 163 13.49 -12.19 -6.07
CA LYS A 163 13.43 -11.27 -7.21
C LYS A 163 12.60 -11.79 -8.39
N GLY A 164 12.19 -13.06 -8.40
CA GLY A 164 11.23 -13.58 -9.36
C GLY A 164 9.89 -12.85 -9.31
N TRP A 165 9.46 -12.41 -8.12
CA TRP A 165 8.28 -11.57 -7.96
C TRP A 165 8.47 -10.19 -8.58
N VAL A 166 9.59 -9.52 -8.30
CA VAL A 166 9.92 -8.22 -8.89
C VAL A 166 10.02 -8.29 -10.42
N ALA A 167 10.52 -9.40 -10.94
CA ALA A 167 10.61 -9.67 -12.38
C ALA A 167 9.26 -10.08 -13.01
N ALA A 168 8.19 -10.18 -12.22
CA ALA A 168 6.87 -10.63 -12.64
C ALA A 168 6.88 -11.95 -13.42
N LEU A 169 7.68 -12.92 -12.96
CA LEU A 169 7.67 -14.29 -13.51
C LEU A 169 6.32 -14.95 -13.22
N THR A 170 5.85 -15.80 -14.13
CA THR A 170 4.59 -16.54 -14.00
C THR A 170 4.74 -17.77 -13.12
N ASP A 171 5.86 -18.47 -13.26
CA ASP A 171 6.21 -19.67 -12.53
C ASP A 171 7.72 -19.77 -12.34
N GLY A 172 8.14 -20.79 -11.59
CA GLY A 172 9.56 -21.06 -11.40
C GLY A 172 9.81 -22.38 -10.68
N SER A 173 11.06 -22.54 -10.25
CA SER A 173 11.51 -23.70 -9.50
C SER A 173 12.18 -23.31 -8.20
N ALA A 174 11.97 -24.13 -7.19
CA ALA A 174 12.67 -24.05 -5.92
C ALA A 174 13.05 -25.45 -5.46
N TYR A 175 13.84 -25.53 -4.40
CA TYR A 175 14.25 -26.79 -3.84
C TYR A 175 14.26 -26.73 -2.32
N TRP A 176 14.22 -27.92 -1.72
CA TRP A 176 14.51 -28.10 -0.31
C TRP A 176 15.64 -29.11 -0.09
N VAL A 177 16.34 -28.95 1.03
CA VAL A 177 17.47 -29.78 1.46
C VAL A 177 17.46 -29.98 2.98
N TYR A 178 18.18 -31.00 3.43
CA TYR A 178 18.41 -31.24 4.84
C TYR A 178 19.40 -30.22 5.44
N THR A 179 19.32 -30.04 6.76
CA THR A 179 20.15 -29.06 7.49
C THR A 179 21.66 -29.27 7.32
N ASP A 180 22.12 -30.51 7.27
CA ASP A 180 23.53 -30.88 7.07
C ASP A 180 24.08 -30.51 5.68
N GLN A 181 23.18 -30.28 4.72
CA GLN A 181 23.53 -29.84 3.36
C GLN A 181 23.76 -28.33 3.27
N VAL A 182 23.40 -27.56 4.29
CA VAL A 182 23.50 -26.09 4.29
C VAL A 182 24.81 -25.67 4.96
N SER A 183 25.75 -25.16 4.16
CA SER A 183 27.07 -24.75 4.63
C SER A 183 27.32 -23.27 4.38
N LYS A 184 28.12 -22.64 5.25
CA LYS A 184 28.66 -21.30 5.03
C LYS A 184 30.14 -21.30 4.68
N THR A 185 30.75 -22.48 4.57
CA THR A 185 32.18 -22.64 4.31
C THR A 185 32.43 -22.69 2.80
N PRO A 186 33.08 -21.66 2.21
CA PRO A 186 33.46 -21.66 0.80
C PRO A 186 34.47 -22.75 0.46
N GLN A 187 34.61 -23.06 -0.82
CA GLN A 187 35.81 -23.74 -1.30
C GLN A 187 37.00 -22.76 -1.30
N ALA A 188 38.23 -23.28 -1.33
CA ALA A 188 39.42 -22.43 -1.34
C ALA A 188 39.38 -21.46 -2.54
N GLY A 189 39.45 -20.16 -2.26
CA GLY A 189 39.38 -19.10 -3.28
C GLY A 189 37.98 -18.52 -3.53
N GLU A 190 36.92 -19.09 -2.96
CA GLU A 190 35.56 -18.56 -3.09
C GLU A 190 35.19 -17.65 -1.91
N PHE A 191 34.36 -16.64 -2.19
CA PHE A 191 33.77 -15.78 -1.16
C PHE A 191 32.26 -16.02 -1.08
N VAL A 192 31.76 -16.33 0.12
CA VAL A 192 30.32 -16.45 0.38
C VAL A 192 29.83 -15.13 0.97
N PRO A 193 29.00 -14.36 0.25
CA PRO A 193 28.47 -13.12 0.77
C PRO A 193 27.52 -13.36 1.94
N ARG A 194 27.27 -12.30 2.71
CA ARG A 194 26.30 -12.33 3.80
C ARG A 194 24.91 -12.74 3.27
N GLY A 195 24.20 -13.59 4.00
CA GLY A 195 22.88 -14.06 3.64
C GLY A 195 22.86 -15.18 2.60
N ALA A 196 24.02 -15.56 2.04
CA ALA A 196 24.15 -16.68 1.12
C ALA A 196 24.68 -17.93 1.83
N PHE A 197 24.29 -19.08 1.30
CA PHE A 197 24.67 -20.41 1.81
C PHE A 197 24.99 -21.33 0.64
N ILE A 198 25.98 -22.19 0.84
CA ILE A 198 26.39 -23.22 -0.10
C ILE A 198 25.60 -24.48 0.21
N ILE A 199 24.91 -25.00 -0.80
CA ILE A 199 24.15 -26.25 -0.69
C ILE A 199 24.98 -27.39 -1.25
N ARG A 200 25.26 -28.39 -0.41
CA ARG A 200 26.07 -29.57 -0.75
C ARG A 200 25.18 -30.80 -0.92
N GLY A 201 25.51 -31.67 -1.87
CA GLY A 201 24.75 -32.90 -2.13
C GLY A 201 23.48 -32.69 -2.98
N LYS A 202 22.56 -33.65 -2.92
CA LYS A 202 21.37 -33.69 -3.78
C LYS A 202 20.31 -32.68 -3.31
N ARG A 203 19.79 -31.88 -4.23
CA ARG A 203 18.65 -30.99 -4.01
C ARG A 203 17.35 -31.71 -4.37
N ASN A 204 16.30 -31.48 -3.61
CA ASN A 204 14.95 -31.96 -3.92
C ASN A 204 14.16 -30.83 -4.55
N TYR A 205 14.02 -30.86 -5.87
CA TYR A 205 13.40 -29.79 -6.63
C TYR A 205 11.88 -29.93 -6.72
N GLU A 206 11.22 -28.78 -6.66
CA GLU A 206 9.82 -28.57 -6.99
C GLU A 206 9.76 -27.63 -8.21
N TYR A 207 9.06 -28.08 -9.25
CA TYR A 207 8.92 -27.38 -10.52
C TYR A 207 7.49 -26.87 -10.73
N HIS A 208 7.35 -25.95 -11.69
CA HIS A 208 6.07 -25.32 -12.06
C HIS A 208 5.34 -24.76 -10.84
N LEU A 209 6.08 -24.02 -10.02
CA LEU A 209 5.54 -23.38 -8.83
C LEU A 209 4.89 -22.06 -9.26
N PRO A 210 3.59 -21.86 -9.00
CA PRO A 210 2.90 -20.65 -9.42
C PRO A 210 3.42 -19.44 -8.62
N MET A 211 3.53 -18.29 -9.28
CA MET A 211 3.87 -17.02 -8.63
C MET A 211 2.62 -16.37 -8.02
N GLU A 212 2.00 -17.04 -7.05
CA GLU A 212 0.76 -16.61 -6.43
C GLU A 212 0.85 -16.73 -4.90
N LEU A 213 0.41 -15.69 -4.21
CA LEU A 213 0.27 -15.69 -2.75
C LEU A 213 -1.10 -15.15 -2.36
N ALA A 214 -1.45 -15.31 -1.10
CA ALA A 214 -2.66 -14.78 -0.52
C ALA A 214 -2.37 -14.07 0.80
N VAL A 215 -3.08 -12.96 1.03
CA VAL A 215 -2.97 -12.12 2.24
C VAL A 215 -4.32 -12.09 2.93
N GLY A 216 -4.38 -12.58 4.16
CA GLY A 216 -5.66 -12.79 4.83
C GLY A 216 -5.57 -12.80 6.34
N GLU A 217 -6.73 -12.73 6.95
CA GLU A 217 -6.90 -12.84 8.39
C GLU A 217 -6.93 -14.31 8.82
N ILE A 218 -6.13 -14.67 9.81
CA ILE A 218 -6.11 -16.00 10.40
C ILE A 218 -6.27 -15.93 11.92
N THR A 219 -6.67 -17.03 12.53
CA THR A 219 -6.56 -17.24 13.97
C THR A 219 -5.36 -18.13 14.27
N TYR A 220 -4.40 -17.63 15.05
CA TYR A 220 -3.24 -18.39 15.49
C TYR A 220 -3.07 -18.23 17.00
N GLU A 221 -3.01 -19.36 17.73
CA GLU A 221 -2.97 -19.40 19.21
C GLU A 221 -4.03 -18.47 19.86
N ASN A 222 -5.29 -18.63 19.44
CA ASN A 222 -6.45 -17.84 19.88
C ASN A 222 -6.33 -16.32 19.66
N SER A 223 -5.39 -15.90 18.80
CA SER A 223 -5.15 -14.50 18.49
C SER A 223 -5.37 -14.27 16.99
N ARG A 224 -6.11 -13.20 16.67
CA ARG A 224 -6.25 -12.71 15.30
C ARG A 224 -4.88 -12.28 14.76
N LYS A 225 -4.53 -12.67 13.53
CA LYS A 225 -3.32 -12.27 12.81
C LYS A 225 -3.62 -11.99 11.34
N VAL A 226 -2.76 -11.22 10.69
CA VAL A 226 -2.70 -11.17 9.23
C VAL A 226 -1.45 -11.90 8.75
N MET A 227 -1.62 -12.74 7.74
CA MET A 227 -0.57 -13.58 7.19
C MET A 227 -0.53 -13.44 5.66
N CYS A 228 0.67 -13.51 5.10
CA CYS A 228 0.89 -13.67 3.67
C CYS A 228 1.45 -15.08 3.46
N ALA A 229 0.76 -15.92 2.70
CA ALA A 229 1.09 -17.33 2.54
C ALA A 229 0.77 -17.79 1.10
N PRO A 230 1.24 -18.94 0.64
CA PRO A 230 0.73 -19.49 -0.60
C PRO A 230 -0.77 -19.84 -0.48
N LEU A 231 -1.44 -19.92 -1.63
CA LEU A 231 -2.89 -19.90 -1.69
C LEU A 231 -3.54 -21.07 -0.92
N GLU A 232 -2.97 -22.28 -1.01
CA GLU A 232 -3.55 -23.45 -0.35
C GLU A 232 -3.43 -23.38 1.17
N SER A 233 -2.31 -22.87 1.70
CA SER A 233 -2.17 -22.54 3.12
C SER A 233 -3.24 -21.55 3.58
N MET A 234 -3.48 -20.48 2.81
CA MET A 234 -4.44 -19.45 3.18
C MET A 234 -5.89 -19.96 3.18
N LYS A 235 -6.28 -20.73 2.15
CA LYS A 235 -7.63 -21.31 2.04
C LYS A 235 -8.04 -22.15 3.24
N ARG A 236 -7.08 -22.83 3.88
CA ARG A 236 -7.34 -23.67 5.06
C ARG A 236 -7.52 -22.89 6.34
N LEU A 237 -6.92 -21.70 6.43
CA LEU A 237 -6.82 -20.92 7.66
C LEU A 237 -7.71 -19.68 7.67
N SER A 238 -8.24 -19.28 6.51
CA SER A 238 -9.00 -18.04 6.35
C SER A 238 -10.15 -18.16 5.36
N ASN A 239 -11.27 -17.54 5.70
CA ASN A 239 -12.38 -17.25 4.78
C ASN A 239 -12.37 -15.78 4.31
N LYS A 240 -11.40 -14.97 4.75
CA LYS A 240 -11.28 -13.54 4.48
C LYS A 240 -9.86 -13.21 4.02
N TYR A 241 -9.63 -13.27 2.72
CA TYR A 241 -8.30 -13.07 2.13
C TYR A 241 -8.33 -12.49 0.71
N PHE A 242 -7.23 -11.85 0.34
CA PHE A 242 -6.91 -11.43 -1.01
C PHE A 242 -5.97 -12.44 -1.65
N VAL A 243 -6.13 -12.68 -2.95
CA VAL A 243 -5.13 -13.37 -3.78
C VAL A 243 -4.36 -12.32 -4.55
N ILE A 244 -3.04 -12.44 -4.53
CA ILE A 244 -2.12 -11.49 -5.12
C ILE A 244 -1.16 -12.16 -6.10
N HIS A 245 -0.90 -11.46 -7.21
CA HIS A 245 0.12 -11.80 -8.21
C HIS A 245 1.17 -10.67 -8.29
N PRO A 246 2.33 -10.93 -8.90
CA PRO A 246 3.29 -9.88 -9.22
C PRO A 246 2.67 -8.73 -10.03
N GLY A 247 2.74 -7.51 -9.47
CA GLY A 247 2.24 -6.32 -10.15
C GLY A 247 3.28 -5.73 -11.10
N ARG A 248 2.81 -5.04 -12.16
CA ARG A 248 3.64 -4.24 -13.06
C ARG A 248 3.37 -2.74 -12.86
N GLY A 249 3.76 -2.16 -11.72
CA GLY A 249 3.82 -0.71 -11.52
C GLY A 249 2.99 -0.10 -10.36
N LYS A 250 3.56 0.98 -9.80
CA LYS A 250 3.11 1.86 -8.69
C LYS A 250 2.60 1.12 -7.43
N ALA A 251 3.55 0.47 -6.75
CA ALA A 251 3.60 -0.06 -5.37
C ALA A 251 2.67 0.50 -4.27
N GLY A 252 2.16 1.73 -4.40
CA GLY A 252 1.78 2.52 -3.23
C GLY A 252 0.36 2.32 -2.70
N LYS A 253 -0.50 1.52 -3.34
CA LYS A 253 -1.93 1.46 -2.96
C LYS A 253 -2.40 0.09 -2.49
N THR A 254 -1.73 -1.00 -2.87
CA THR A 254 -2.22 -2.36 -2.58
C THR A 254 -2.16 -2.66 -1.09
N ALA A 255 -1.04 -2.35 -0.42
CA ALA A 255 -0.88 -2.56 1.02
C ALA A 255 -1.91 -1.75 1.84
N ALA A 256 -2.05 -0.46 1.54
CA ALA A 256 -3.02 0.43 2.19
C ALA A 256 -4.47 -0.06 2.02
N LEU A 257 -4.83 -0.55 0.83
CA LEU A 257 -6.16 -1.10 0.57
C LEU A 257 -6.41 -2.38 1.39
N MET A 258 -5.47 -3.33 1.37
CA MET A 258 -5.58 -4.56 2.15
C MET A 258 -5.65 -4.27 3.65
N ALA A 259 -4.83 -3.34 4.14
CA ALA A 259 -4.79 -2.95 5.54
C ALA A 259 -6.12 -2.34 6.02
N LYS A 260 -6.74 -1.49 5.19
CA LYS A 260 -8.06 -0.91 5.46
C LYS A 260 -9.14 -1.99 5.59
N GLU A 261 -9.18 -2.93 4.65
CA GLU A 261 -10.19 -4.00 4.58
C GLU A 261 -10.00 -5.08 5.66
N LEU A 262 -8.74 -5.36 6.00
CA LEU A 262 -8.35 -6.23 7.10
C LEU A 262 -8.34 -5.49 8.44
N MET A 263 -8.67 -4.20 8.51
CA MET A 263 -8.68 -3.43 9.76
C MET A 263 -7.40 -3.62 10.60
N VAL A 264 -6.24 -3.55 9.96
CA VAL A 264 -4.92 -3.62 10.60
C VAL A 264 -4.06 -2.43 10.16
N PRO A 265 -2.98 -2.08 10.90
CA PRO A 265 -2.05 -1.06 10.45
C PRO A 265 -1.44 -1.42 9.09
N GLU A 266 -1.28 -0.43 8.22
CA GLU A 266 -0.65 -0.63 6.89
C GLU A 266 0.74 -1.26 7.01
N GLU A 267 1.49 -0.88 8.03
CA GLU A 267 2.81 -1.43 8.30
C GLU A 267 2.79 -2.96 8.54
N GLU A 268 1.72 -3.49 9.15
CA GLU A 268 1.58 -4.93 9.38
C GLU A 268 1.46 -5.70 8.07
N VAL A 269 0.70 -5.16 7.11
CA VAL A 269 0.56 -5.73 5.76
C VAL A 269 1.84 -5.53 4.94
N SER A 270 2.41 -4.32 4.93
CA SER A 270 3.62 -4.02 4.15
C SER A 270 4.82 -4.91 4.53
N ARG A 271 4.92 -5.32 5.81
CA ARG A 271 6.02 -6.18 6.30
C ARG A 271 5.95 -7.63 5.83
N ILE A 272 4.76 -8.14 5.47
CA ILE A 272 4.54 -9.54 5.08
C ILE A 272 4.46 -9.72 3.56
N LEU A 273 4.30 -8.65 2.80
CA LEU A 273 4.20 -8.71 1.34
C LEU A 273 5.51 -9.15 0.67
N PRO A 274 5.43 -9.73 -0.54
CA PRO A 274 6.55 -9.94 -1.43
C PRO A 274 7.33 -8.66 -1.73
N PRO A 275 8.61 -8.77 -2.14
CA PRO A 275 9.36 -7.61 -2.61
C PRO A 275 8.76 -7.07 -3.92
N GLY A 276 8.65 -5.75 -4.04
CA GLY A 276 8.12 -5.09 -5.24
C GLY A 276 6.61 -4.90 -5.21
N ASP A 277 6.01 -4.80 -6.40
CA ASP A 277 4.59 -4.48 -6.55
C ASP A 277 3.73 -5.74 -6.50
N ALA A 278 2.53 -5.63 -5.93
CA ALA A 278 1.54 -6.69 -5.88
C ALA A 278 0.22 -6.20 -6.47
N GLU A 279 -0.41 -7.04 -7.28
CA GLU A 279 -1.74 -6.82 -7.84
C GLU A 279 -2.74 -7.77 -7.18
N ILE A 280 -3.90 -7.25 -6.76
CA ILE A 280 -4.98 -8.07 -6.21
C ILE A 280 -5.79 -8.61 -7.38
N VAL A 281 -5.75 -9.93 -7.57
CA VAL A 281 -6.49 -10.61 -8.65
C VAL A 281 -7.82 -11.17 -8.19
N ARG A 282 -7.97 -11.47 -6.89
CA ARG A 282 -9.22 -11.97 -6.31
C ARG A 282 -9.38 -11.54 -4.86
N LYS A 283 -10.62 -11.26 -4.47
CA LYS A 283 -11.05 -10.98 -3.09
C LYS A 283 -12.01 -12.10 -2.65
N VAL A 284 -11.76 -12.75 -1.51
CA VAL A 284 -12.60 -13.84 -0.96
C VAL A 284 -13.02 -13.47 0.46
N TRP A 285 -14.31 -13.19 0.65
CA TRP A 285 -14.90 -12.77 1.92
C TRP A 285 -15.99 -13.76 2.33
N PRO A 286 -16.24 -13.96 3.64
CA PRO A 286 -17.42 -14.67 4.08
C PRO A 286 -18.67 -13.90 3.63
N GLU A 287 -19.71 -14.62 3.21
CA GLU A 287 -21.02 -14.01 3.01
C GLU A 287 -21.48 -13.41 4.34
N GLU A 288 -21.89 -12.15 4.34
CA GLU A 288 -22.52 -11.57 5.53
C GLU A 288 -23.81 -12.37 5.79
N PRO A 289 -24.06 -12.82 7.03
CA PRO A 289 -25.36 -13.38 7.35
C PRO A 289 -26.39 -12.31 7.01
N GLN A 290 -27.31 -12.63 6.10
CA GLN A 290 -28.50 -11.81 5.88
C GLN A 290 -29.14 -11.62 7.26
N ASN A 291 -29.13 -10.38 7.74
CA ASN A 291 -29.96 -10.01 8.87
C ASN A 291 -31.39 -10.23 8.40
N ASP A 292 -31.97 -11.38 8.76
CA ASP A 292 -33.41 -11.53 8.79
C ASP A 292 -33.91 -10.52 9.81
N GLU A 293 -34.41 -9.39 9.30
CA GLU A 293 -35.09 -8.36 10.07
C GLU A 293 -36.24 -9.02 10.86
N LEU A 294 -36.18 -8.90 12.19
CA LEU A 294 -37.29 -9.12 13.13
C LEU A 294 -37.72 -7.76 13.71
#